data_AF-A0A920PWP3-F1
#
_entry.id   AF-A0A920PWP3-F1
#
_cell.length_a   1.000
_cell.length_b   1.000
_cell.length_c   1.000
_cell.angle_alpha   90.00
_cell.angle_beta   90.00
_cell.angle_gamma   90.00
#
_symmetry.space_group_name_H-M   'P 1'
#
loop_
_entity.id
_entity.type
_entity.pdbx_description
1 polymer ?
#
loop_
_entity_poly.entity_id
_entity_poly.type
_entity_poly.pdbx_seq_one_letter_code
_entity_poly.pdbx_strand_id
1 'polypeptide(L)'
;MAKNVLRRVIAHADGWMPNRVTAAEVEESRSKLDAMAAEAGRDPKSITITVYGQLPQKDVVQPLLNAGADRVVVRPEHVDTEKEMGEQLERMAEAIFK
;
A
#
# COMPACT_ATOMS: atom_id res chain seq x y z
N MET A 1 -4.52 2.19 -14.58
CA MET A 1 -5.00 1.06 -13.76
C MET A 1 -5.83 0.09 -14.60
N ALA A 2 -5.80 -1.23 -14.34
CA ALA A 2 -6.63 -2.18 -15.08
C ALA A 2 -8.12 -1.97 -14.78
N LYS A 3 -8.93 -1.70 -15.83
CA LYS A 3 -10.32 -1.21 -15.74
C LYS A 3 -11.22 -1.93 -14.72
N ASN A 4 -11.07 -3.25 -14.55
CA ASN A 4 -11.96 -4.09 -13.74
C ASN A 4 -11.30 -4.63 -12.45
N VAL A 5 -10.15 -4.11 -12.03
CA VAL A 5 -9.40 -4.70 -10.91
C VAL A 5 -10.16 -4.65 -9.60
N LEU A 6 -10.75 -3.51 -9.24
CA LEU A 6 -11.48 -3.36 -7.97
C LEU A 6 -12.71 -4.28 -7.92
N ARG A 7 -13.42 -4.44 -9.05
CA ARG A 7 -14.54 -5.39 -9.14
C ARG A 7 -14.12 -6.84 -8.86
N ARG A 8 -12.95 -7.27 -9.35
CA ARG A 8 -12.44 -8.61 -9.06
C ARG A 8 -12.02 -8.76 -7.60
N VAL A 9 -11.49 -7.70 -6.99
CA VAL A 9 -11.16 -7.70 -5.56
C VAL A 9 -12.43 -7.96 -4.75
N ILE A 10 -13.50 -7.20 -5.01
CA ILE A 10 -14.78 -7.37 -4.29
C ILE A 10 -15.36 -8.78 -4.48
N ALA A 11 -15.28 -9.34 -5.69
CA ALA A 11 -15.85 -10.64 -5.98
C ALA A 11 -15.05 -11.83 -5.44
N HIS A 12 -13.73 -11.70 -5.27
CA HIS A 12 -12.85 -12.88 -5.12
C HIS A 12 -11.69 -12.73 -4.13
N ALA A 13 -11.46 -11.57 -3.53
CA ALA A 13 -10.28 -11.33 -2.69
C ALA A 13 -10.59 -10.49 -1.44
N ASP A 14 -9.64 -10.45 -0.52
CA ASP A 14 -9.69 -9.67 0.73
C ASP A 14 -8.72 -8.49 0.72
N GLY A 15 -8.18 -8.17 -0.45
CA GLY A 15 -7.33 -7.01 -0.59
C GLY A 15 -6.87 -6.74 -2.00
N TRP A 16 -6.28 -5.55 -2.15
CA TRP A 16 -5.72 -5.02 -3.37
C TRP A 16 -4.29 -4.54 -3.11
N MET A 17 -3.37 -4.93 -3.99
CA MET A 17 -1.97 -4.54 -3.90
C MET A 17 -1.54 -3.75 -5.15
N PRO A 18 -1.73 -2.43 -5.18
CA PRO A 18 -1.23 -1.61 -6.29
C PRO A 18 0.28 -1.43 -6.26
N ASN A 19 0.84 -1.22 -7.44
CA ASN A 19 2.19 -0.67 -7.64
C ASN A 19 2.09 0.68 -8.37
N ARG A 20 3.08 1.56 -8.16
CA ARG A 20 3.20 2.84 -8.89
C ARG A 20 1.94 3.72 -8.85
N VAL A 21 1.33 3.86 -7.67
CA VAL A 21 0.17 4.73 -7.44
C VAL A 21 0.55 5.95 -6.62
N THR A 22 -0.19 7.03 -6.82
CA THR A 22 -0.17 8.24 -6.01
C THR A 22 -1.14 8.13 -4.83
N ALA A 23 -0.99 8.99 -3.82
CA ALA A 23 -1.93 9.06 -2.70
C ALA A 23 -3.37 9.35 -3.16
N ALA A 24 -3.57 10.25 -4.12
CA ALA A 24 -4.90 10.56 -4.65
C ALA A 24 -5.56 9.34 -5.33
N GLU A 25 -4.79 8.54 -6.07
CA GLU A 25 -5.31 7.30 -6.67
C GLU A 25 -5.67 6.24 -5.62
N VAL A 26 -4.94 6.19 -4.49
CA VAL A 26 -5.26 5.32 -3.36
C VAL A 26 -6.57 5.74 -2.71
N GLU A 27 -6.74 7.04 -2.44
CA GLU A 27 -7.95 7.60 -1.82
C GLU A 27 -9.19 7.37 -2.68
N GLU A 28 -9.09 7.62 -3.98
CA GLU A 28 -10.15 7.34 -4.95
C GLU A 28 -10.49 5.85 -4.98
N SER A 29 -9.47 4.98 -4.97
CA SER A 29 -9.66 3.53 -5.01
C SER A 29 -10.25 2.99 -3.71
N ARG A 30 -9.84 3.51 -2.55
CA ARG A 30 -10.41 3.20 -1.24
C ARG A 30 -11.90 3.51 -1.22
N SER A 31 -12.27 4.71 -1.65
CA SER A 31 -13.66 5.15 -1.73
C SER A 31 -14.51 4.23 -2.63
N LYS A 32 -13.96 3.83 -3.79
CA LYS A 32 -14.61 2.88 -4.71
C LYS A 32 -14.75 1.49 -4.10
N LEU A 33 -13.70 0.97 -3.47
CA LEU A 33 -13.74 -0.33 -2.80
C LEU A 33 -14.77 -0.34 -1.67
N ASP A 34 -14.87 0.73 -0.89
CA ASP A 34 -15.84 0.84 0.21
C ASP A 34 -17.28 0.78 -0.30
N ALA A 35 -17.60 1.57 -1.33
CA ALA A 35 -18.92 1.59 -1.94
C ALA A 35 -19.28 0.21 -2.52
N MET A 36 -18.37 -0.39 -3.30
CA MET A 36 -18.61 -1.69 -3.93
C MET A 36 -18.70 -2.84 -2.92
N ALA A 37 -17.93 -2.78 -1.82
CA ALA A 37 -18.02 -3.76 -0.73
C ALA A 37 -19.38 -3.68 -0.04
N ALA A 38 -19.84 -2.46 0.31
CA ALA A 38 -21.14 -2.24 0.93
C ALA A 38 -22.29 -2.73 0.02
N GLU A 39 -22.25 -2.40 -1.27
CA GLU A 39 -23.23 -2.88 -2.26
C GLU A 39 -23.25 -4.42 -2.36
N ALA A 40 -22.10 -5.06 -2.23
CA ALA A 40 -21.98 -6.52 -2.24
C ALA A 40 -22.29 -7.18 -0.87
N GLY A 41 -22.69 -6.42 0.15
CA GLY A 41 -22.95 -6.93 1.50
C GLY A 41 -21.69 -7.38 2.25
N ARG A 42 -20.50 -6.94 1.84
CA ARG A 42 -19.23 -7.19 2.51
C ARG A 42 -18.88 -6.02 3.44
N ASP A 43 -18.16 -6.31 4.52
CA ASP A 43 -17.56 -5.25 5.34
C ASP A 43 -16.46 -4.53 4.53
N PRO A 44 -16.55 -3.21 4.29
CA PRO A 44 -15.50 -2.44 3.63
C PRO A 44 -14.11 -2.61 4.25
N LYS A 45 -14.04 -2.77 5.58
CA LYS A 45 -12.78 -2.94 6.32
C LYS A 45 -12.16 -4.33 6.13
N SER A 46 -12.92 -5.31 5.61
CA SER A 46 -12.37 -6.61 5.24
C SER A 46 -11.50 -6.57 3.98
N ILE A 47 -11.56 -5.47 3.21
CA ILE A 47 -10.75 -5.28 2.00
C ILE A 47 -9.55 -4.40 2.31
N THR A 48 -8.37 -5.00 2.38
CA THR A 48 -7.14 -4.26 2.68
C THR A 48 -6.48 -3.69 1.42
N ILE A 49 -5.77 -2.56 1.56
CA ILE A 49 -4.93 -1.97 0.52
C ILE A 49 -3.46 -2.02 0.98
N THR A 50 -2.63 -2.73 0.21
CA THR A 50 -1.17 -2.77 0.44
C THR A 50 -0.46 -2.10 -0.74
N VAL A 51 0.09 -0.90 -0.55
CA VAL A 51 0.84 -0.22 -1.62
C VAL A 51 2.27 -0.78 -1.66
N TYR A 52 2.69 -1.30 -2.81
CA TYR A 52 3.99 -1.96 -2.94
C TYR A 52 5.05 -1.09 -3.64
N GLY A 53 6.30 -1.20 -3.17
CA GLY A 53 7.50 -0.76 -3.89
C GLY A 53 7.85 0.71 -3.71
N GLN A 54 7.52 1.30 -2.56
CA GLN A 54 7.79 2.71 -2.28
C GLN A 54 9.23 2.94 -1.79
N LEU A 55 9.68 4.19 -1.89
CA LEU A 55 10.92 4.61 -1.25
C LEU A 55 10.74 4.60 0.27
N PRO A 56 11.80 4.25 1.04
CA PRO A 56 11.75 4.24 2.50
C PRO A 56 11.87 5.67 3.08
N GLN A 57 10.86 6.49 2.82
CA GLN A 57 10.81 7.89 3.22
C GLN A 57 9.43 8.23 3.80
N LYS A 58 9.39 8.93 4.93
CA LYS A 58 8.16 9.27 5.64
C LYS A 58 7.20 10.14 4.83
N ASP A 59 7.72 11.09 4.07
CA ASP A 59 6.95 11.98 3.18
C ASP A 59 6.37 11.27 1.95
N VAL A 60 6.87 10.07 1.62
CA VAL A 60 6.26 9.17 0.63
C VAL A 60 5.24 8.23 1.28
N VAL A 61 5.59 7.63 2.42
CA VAL A 61 4.77 6.60 3.09
C VAL A 61 3.52 7.20 3.74
N GLN A 62 3.65 8.30 4.49
CA GLN A 62 2.54 8.83 5.30
C GLN A 62 1.35 9.30 4.45
N PRO A 63 1.52 9.99 3.30
CA PRO A 63 0.38 10.35 2.47
C PRO A 63 -0.41 9.15 1.94
N LEU A 64 0.26 8.03 1.65
CA LEU A 64 -0.41 6.81 1.18
C LEU A 64 -1.26 6.17 2.30
N LEU A 65 -0.74 6.16 3.54
CA LEU A 65 -1.49 5.69 4.70
C LEU A 65 -2.69 6.59 4.98
N ASN A 66 -2.49 7.92 4.93
CA ASN A 66 -3.58 8.89 5.10
C ASN A 66 -4.67 8.75 4.03
N ALA A 67 -4.29 8.38 2.82
CA ALA A 67 -5.21 8.10 1.71
C ALA A 67 -6.00 6.80 1.86
N GLY A 68 -5.75 6.01 2.92
CA GLY A 68 -6.48 4.78 3.20
C GLY A 68 -5.79 3.49 2.78
N ALA A 69 -4.47 3.53 2.53
CA ALA A 69 -3.68 2.30 2.52
C ALA A 69 -3.53 1.74 3.94
N ASP A 70 -3.73 0.44 4.10
CA ASP A 70 -3.50 -0.27 5.38
C ASP A 70 -2.02 -0.56 5.60
N ARG A 71 -1.26 -0.71 4.50
CA ARG A 71 0.16 -1.04 4.53
C ARG A 71 0.90 -0.45 3.34
N VAL A 72 2.14 -0.03 3.59
CA VAL A 72 3.08 0.37 2.54
C VAL A 72 4.32 -0.51 2.64
N VAL A 73 4.68 -1.18 1.54
CA VAL A 73 5.90 -1.97 1.44
C VAL A 73 6.99 -1.12 0.80
N VAL A 74 8.05 -0.86 1.57
CA VAL A 74 9.26 -0.18 1.10
C VAL A 74 10.34 -1.21 0.76
N ARG A 75 11.27 -0.84 -0.11
CA ARG A 75 12.34 -1.76 -0.56
C ARG A 75 13.73 -1.22 -0.21
N PRO A 76 14.64 -2.05 0.31
CA PRO A 76 16.06 -1.73 0.30
C PRO A 76 16.62 -1.84 -1.13
N GLU A 77 17.80 -1.30 -1.33
CA GLU A 77 18.66 -1.61 -2.46
C GLU A 77 19.44 -2.90 -2.21
N HIS A 78 19.84 -3.55 -3.31
CA HIS A 78 20.71 -4.71 -3.27
C HIS A 78 22.08 -4.32 -2.69
N VAL A 79 22.60 -5.16 -1.80
CA VAL A 79 23.94 -5.07 -1.22
C VAL A 79 24.50 -6.48 -1.07
N ASP A 80 25.83 -6.60 -1.04
CA ASP A 80 26.48 -7.92 -1.13
C ASP A 80 26.71 -8.58 0.24
N THR A 81 26.51 -7.85 1.34
CA THR A 81 26.71 -8.37 2.70
C THR A 81 25.51 -8.15 3.62
N GLU A 82 25.32 -9.08 4.56
CA GLU A 82 24.34 -8.98 5.65
C GLU A 82 24.55 -7.71 6.50
N LYS A 83 25.80 -7.33 6.73
CA LYS A 83 26.13 -6.12 7.50
C LYS A 83 25.60 -4.86 6.81
N GLU A 84 25.88 -4.71 5.51
CA GLU A 84 25.38 -3.57 4.73
C GLU A 84 23.85 -3.55 4.67
N MET A 85 23.22 -4.73 4.58
CA MET A 85 21.76 -4.84 4.59
C MET A 85 21.18 -4.40 5.94
N GLY A 86 21.75 -4.88 7.05
CA GLY A 86 21.34 -4.49 8.39
C GLY A 86 21.45 -2.97 8.62
N GLU A 87 22.60 -2.38 8.27
CA GLU A 87 22.79 -0.92 8.38
C GLU A 87 21.81 -0.14 7.49
N GLN A 88 21.47 -0.66 6.32
CA GLN A 88 20.48 -0.05 5.44
C GLN A 88 19.08 -0.10 6.05
N LEU A 89 18.65 -1.24 6.59
CA LEU A 89 17.35 -1.41 7.22
C LEU A 89 17.18 -0.48 8.44
N GLU A 90 18.24 -0.29 9.24
CA GLU A 90 18.22 0.68 10.34
C GLU A 90 18.02 2.11 9.83
N ARG A 91 18.79 2.55 8.82
CA ARG A 91 18.60 3.89 8.21
C ARG A 91 17.19 4.07 7.65
N MET A 92 16.63 3.04 7.02
CA MET A 92 15.24 3.07 6.51
C MET A 92 14.23 3.21 7.65
N ALA A 93 14.42 2.47 8.75
CA ALA A 93 13.56 2.56 9.92
C ALA A 93 13.62 3.96 10.54
N GLU A 94 14.81 4.56 10.65
CA GLU A 94 14.97 5.94 11.11
C GLU A 94 14.25 6.94 10.20
N ALA A 95 14.40 6.82 8.88
CA ALA A 95 13.78 7.72 7.92
C ALA A 95 12.24 7.65 7.89
N ILE A 96 11.64 6.56 8.35
CA ILE A 96 10.18 6.35 8.34
C ILE A 96 9.57 6.63 9.72
N PHE A 97 10.17 6.12 10.79
CA PHE A 97 9.54 6.05 12.11
C PHE A 97 10.03 7.13 13.09
N LYS A 98 11.22 7.69 12.89
CA LYS A 98 11.68 8.84 13.69
C LYS A 98 11.15 10.15 13.10
#